data_AF-A0A957E975-F1
#
_entry.id   AF-A0A957E975-F1
#
_cell.length_a   1.000
_cell.length_b   1.000
_cell.length_c   1.000
_cell.angle_alpha   90.00
_cell.angle_beta   90.00
_cell.angle_gamma   90.00
#
_symmetry.space_group_name_H-M   'P 1'
#
loop_
_entity.id
_entity.type
_entity.pdbx_description
1 polymer ?
#
loop_
_entity_poly.entity_id
_entity_poly.type
_entity_poly.pdbx_seq_one_letter_code
_entity_poly.pdbx_strand_id
1 'polypeptide(L)'
;MKEERAQILEMLQKGKITVDEADLLLEALGDTAVSIPPHPVAPPAVPPVPPVPTKMPKGSPKLTAEHILQLNREGVDPNFIRAVRQLPHTKLTGDHIVQMAIEGVDPDFITAVSQLKNATLTGDHIVTLGIEGTDPDFIRTLAELENLPLDADHIVQLAVEGVDPDFLRAVDGLHLPGLTGDHIVQLGVEGVDINFIEKMKTADFIHELDGDT
;
A
#
# COMPACT_ATOMS: atom_id res chain seq x y z
N MET A 1 -12.41 -43.41 31.18
CA MET A 1 -11.15 -43.78 30.49
C MET A 1 -11.20 -45.14 29.77
N LYS A 2 -11.31 -46.30 30.45
CA LYS A 2 -11.30 -47.61 29.74
C LYS A 2 -12.59 -47.93 28.96
N GLU A 3 -13.74 -47.49 29.46
CA GLU A 3 -15.06 -47.75 28.83
C GLU A 3 -15.24 -46.96 27.52
N GLU A 4 -14.79 -45.71 27.51
CA GLU A 4 -14.94 -44.82 26.36
C GLU A 4 -14.02 -45.21 25.21
N ARG A 5 -12.80 -45.71 25.50
CA ARG A 5 -11.93 -46.33 24.49
C ARG A 5 -12.56 -47.58 23.86
N ALA A 6 -13.28 -48.39 24.64
CA ALA A 6 -13.97 -49.57 24.13
C ALA A 6 -15.15 -49.19 23.21
N GLN A 7 -15.83 -48.09 23.50
CA GLN A 7 -16.93 -47.57 22.69
C GLN A 7 -16.46 -47.00 21.35
N ILE A 8 -15.29 -46.35 21.31
CA ILE A 8 -14.67 -45.87 20.06
C ILE A 8 -14.29 -47.05 19.16
N LEU A 9 -13.70 -48.12 19.71
CA LEU A 9 -13.42 -49.35 18.95
C LEU A 9 -14.70 -50.03 18.45
N GLU A 10 -15.78 -50.02 19.23
CA GLU A 10 -17.07 -50.57 18.79
C GLU A 10 -17.67 -49.75 17.63
N MET A 11 -17.49 -48.42 17.63
CA MET A 11 -17.93 -47.55 16.55
C MET A 11 -17.14 -47.74 15.26
N LEU A 12 -15.83 -48.01 15.37
CA LEU A 12 -14.98 -48.38 14.23
C LEU A 12 -15.42 -49.73 13.65
N GLN A 13 -15.72 -50.72 14.50
CA GLN A 13 -16.18 -52.03 14.06
C GLN A 13 -17.55 -52.02 13.39
N LYS A 14 -18.43 -51.09 13.80
CA LYS A 14 -19.74 -50.84 13.17
C LYS A 14 -19.66 -49.96 11.91
N GLY A 15 -18.46 -49.51 11.52
CA GLY A 15 -18.23 -48.67 10.34
C GLY A 15 -18.81 -47.26 10.44
N LYS A 16 -19.12 -46.80 11.66
CA LYS A 16 -19.68 -45.46 11.90
C LYS A 16 -18.63 -44.36 11.90
N ILE A 17 -17.37 -44.73 12.07
CA ILE A 17 -16.21 -43.86 12.04
C ILE A 17 -15.10 -44.55 11.26
N THR A 18 -14.21 -43.76 10.67
CA THR A 18 -13.03 -44.23 9.95
C THR A 18 -11.86 -44.49 10.89
N VAL A 19 -10.81 -45.16 10.40
CA VAL A 19 -9.62 -45.51 11.20
C VAL A 19 -8.91 -44.25 11.70
N ASP A 20 -8.79 -43.22 10.86
CA ASP A 20 -8.19 -41.93 11.22
C ASP A 20 -9.01 -41.16 12.27
N GLU A 21 -10.34 -41.22 12.20
CA GLU A 21 -11.22 -40.60 13.21
C GLU A 21 -11.16 -41.34 14.55
N ALA A 22 -11.01 -42.67 14.53
CA ALA A 22 -10.85 -43.46 15.74
C ALA A 22 -9.50 -43.16 16.43
N ASP A 23 -8.43 -42.95 15.66
CA ASP A 23 -7.10 -42.64 16.17
C ASP A 23 -7.09 -41.27 16.89
N LEU A 24 -7.67 -40.24 16.26
CA LEU A 24 -7.82 -38.90 16.83
C LEU A 24 -8.62 -38.89 18.15
N LEU A 25 -9.68 -39.70 18.24
CA LEU A 25 -10.51 -39.82 19.45
C LEU A 25 -9.81 -40.62 20.56
N LEU A 26 -9.03 -41.64 20.20
CA LEU A 26 -8.25 -42.43 21.17
C LEU A 26 -7.07 -41.64 21.74
N GLU A 27 -6.46 -40.76 20.92
CA GLU A 27 -5.43 -39.80 21.32
C GLU A 27 -6.00 -38.76 22.31
N ALA A 28 -7.16 -38.18 21.99
CA ALA A 28 -7.86 -37.25 22.88
C ALA A 28 -8.26 -37.86 24.24
N LEU A 29 -8.49 -39.19 24.30
CA LEU A 29 -8.75 -39.93 25.54
C LEU A 29 -7.47 -40.39 26.27
N GLY A 30 -6.30 -40.32 25.63
CA GLY A 30 -5.01 -40.70 26.19
C GLY A 30 -4.39 -39.64 27.09
N ASP A 31 -4.77 -38.38 26.89
CA ASP A 31 -4.35 -37.29 27.75
C ASP A 31 -5.22 -37.22 29.01
N THR A 32 -4.69 -37.76 30.09
CA THR A 32 -5.20 -37.52 31.43
C THR A 32 -5.13 -36.03 31.76
N ALA A 33 -6.33 -35.43 31.81
CA ALA A 33 -6.70 -34.19 32.48
C ALA A 33 -5.68 -33.64 33.50
N VAL A 34 -5.12 -32.46 33.18
CA VAL A 34 -4.91 -31.44 34.22
C VAL A 34 -6.25 -30.72 34.38
N SER A 35 -6.95 -31.03 35.47
CA SER A 35 -8.10 -30.26 35.94
C SER A 35 -7.61 -28.92 36.49
N ILE A 36 -8.02 -27.81 35.88
CA ILE A 36 -7.91 -26.46 36.44
C ILE A 36 -9.35 -26.03 36.80
N PRO A 37 -9.62 -25.52 38.03
CA PRO A 37 -10.95 -25.05 38.42
C PRO A 37 -11.47 -23.95 37.49
N PRO A 38 -12.79 -23.64 37.47
CA PRO A 38 -13.34 -22.60 36.60
C PRO A 38 -12.84 -21.24 37.13
N HIS A 39 -11.76 -20.76 36.54
CA HIS A 39 -11.36 -19.37 36.58
C HIS A 39 -11.65 -18.78 35.19
N PRO A 40 -12.12 -17.53 35.12
CA PRO A 40 -12.46 -16.90 33.85
C PRO A 40 -11.24 -16.99 32.94
N VAL A 41 -11.42 -17.60 31.77
CA VAL A 41 -10.34 -17.81 30.79
C VAL A 41 -9.88 -16.43 30.33
N ALA A 42 -8.76 -15.96 30.88
CA ALA A 42 -7.99 -14.88 30.29
C ALA A 42 -7.42 -15.39 28.95
N PRO A 43 -7.45 -14.58 27.87
CA PRO A 43 -6.94 -14.98 26.57
C PRO A 43 -5.44 -15.37 26.63
N PRO A 44 -4.95 -16.21 25.69
CA PRO A 44 -3.60 -16.75 25.73
C PRO A 44 -2.54 -15.65 25.80
N ALA A 45 -1.48 -15.88 26.57
CA ALA A 45 -0.37 -14.94 26.74
C ALA A 45 0.32 -14.68 25.40
N VAL A 46 0.00 -13.53 24.82
CA VAL A 46 0.74 -12.88 23.74
C VAL A 46 2.18 -12.69 24.22
N PRO A 47 3.23 -12.96 23.41
CA PRO A 47 4.59 -12.53 23.76
C PRO A 47 4.56 -11.04 24.13
N PRO A 48 5.39 -10.55 25.07
CA PRO A 48 5.32 -9.18 25.52
C PRO A 48 5.43 -8.27 24.30
N VAL A 49 4.29 -7.68 23.94
CA VAL A 49 4.19 -6.70 22.88
C VAL A 49 5.20 -5.62 23.27
N PRO A 50 6.20 -5.29 22.42
CA PRO A 50 7.07 -4.17 22.71
C PRO A 50 6.17 -2.97 23.03
N PRO A 51 6.48 -2.16 24.06
CA PRO A 51 5.57 -1.13 24.53
C PRO A 51 5.12 -0.31 23.34
N VAL A 52 3.82 -0.40 23.02
CA VAL A 52 3.20 0.40 21.99
C VAL A 52 3.59 1.83 22.32
N PRO A 53 4.31 2.56 21.43
CA PRO A 53 4.62 3.95 21.71
C PRO A 53 3.28 4.67 21.94
N THR A 54 3.03 5.08 23.20
CA THR A 54 1.81 5.74 23.69
C THR A 54 1.61 7.14 23.12
N LYS A 55 2.36 7.48 22.08
CA LYS A 55 2.17 8.65 21.26
C LYS A 55 1.84 8.16 19.85
N MET A 56 0.57 7.81 19.63
CA MET A 56 0.05 7.74 18.28
C MET A 56 0.31 9.12 17.66
N PRO A 57 1.02 9.22 16.51
CA PRO A 57 1.00 10.46 15.76
C PRO A 57 -0.47 10.76 15.49
N LYS A 58 -0.93 11.94 15.92
CA LYS A 58 -2.27 12.44 15.62
C LYS A 58 -2.35 12.64 14.10
N GLY A 59 -2.63 11.57 13.35
CA GLY A 59 -2.37 11.61 11.90
C GLY A 59 -2.70 10.36 11.07
N SER A 60 -2.83 9.16 11.67
CA SER A 60 -2.90 7.90 10.90
C SER A 60 -4.32 7.48 10.45
N PRO A 61 -4.53 7.07 9.18
CA PRO A 61 -5.82 6.67 8.62
C PRO A 61 -6.59 5.65 9.48
N LYS A 62 -7.93 5.77 9.51
CA LYS A 62 -8.81 4.92 10.33
C LYS A 62 -8.91 3.51 9.72
N LEU A 63 -8.07 2.59 10.20
CA LEU A 63 -8.23 1.15 9.96
C LEU A 63 -9.18 0.53 10.99
N THR A 64 -10.13 -0.29 10.53
CA THR A 64 -11.02 -1.06 11.41
C THR A 64 -10.31 -2.34 11.89
N ALA A 65 -10.85 -2.96 12.94
CA ALA A 65 -10.33 -4.24 13.43
C ALA A 65 -10.39 -5.35 12.36
N GLU A 66 -11.42 -5.32 11.49
CA GLU A 66 -11.57 -6.25 10.37
C GLU A 66 -10.46 -6.07 9.33
N HIS A 67 -10.12 -4.82 8.97
CA HIS A 67 -9.01 -4.54 8.07
C HIS A 67 -7.68 -5.04 8.64
N ILE A 68 -7.42 -4.85 9.92
CA ILE A 68 -6.18 -5.33 10.56
C ILE A 68 -6.10 -6.86 10.53
N LEU A 69 -7.22 -7.54 10.80
CA LEU A 69 -7.27 -9.00 10.74
C LEU A 69 -7.06 -9.50 9.31
N GLN A 70 -7.62 -8.81 8.32
CA GLN A 70 -7.42 -9.12 6.90
C GLN A 70 -5.96 -8.96 6.48
N LEU A 71 -5.34 -7.81 6.77
CA LEU A 71 -3.91 -7.57 6.49
C LEU A 71 -3.00 -8.63 7.13
N ASN A 72 -3.34 -9.12 8.32
CA ASN A 72 -2.59 -10.20 8.97
C ASN A 72 -2.71 -11.53 8.22
N ARG A 73 -3.93 -11.90 7.76
CA ARG A 73 -4.15 -13.14 7.01
C ARG A 73 -3.41 -13.13 5.67
N GLU A 74 -3.39 -11.99 5.00
CA GLU A 74 -2.72 -11.83 3.71
C GLU A 74 -1.19 -11.71 3.84
N GLY A 75 -0.65 -11.72 5.07
CA GLY A 75 0.80 -11.70 5.30
C GLY A 75 1.47 -10.39 4.93
N VAL A 76 0.75 -9.27 5.08
CA VAL A 76 1.22 -7.93 4.65
C VAL A 76 2.50 -7.52 5.35
N ASP A 77 3.40 -6.90 4.58
CA ASP A 77 4.70 -6.46 5.07
C ASP A 77 4.59 -5.43 6.22
N PRO A 78 5.33 -5.61 7.34
CA PRO A 78 5.30 -4.66 8.46
C PRO A 78 5.76 -3.24 8.11
N ASN A 79 6.63 -3.06 7.10
CA ASN A 79 7.05 -1.75 6.64
C ASN A 79 5.92 -1.04 5.90
N PHE A 80 5.07 -1.76 5.15
CA PHE A 80 3.86 -1.20 4.54
C PHE A 80 2.95 -0.59 5.61
N ILE A 81 2.66 -1.33 6.68
CA ILE A 81 1.84 -0.83 7.80
C ILE A 81 2.47 0.42 8.46
N ARG A 82 3.80 0.44 8.59
CA ARG A 82 4.52 1.61 9.13
C ARG A 82 4.41 2.81 8.20
N ALA A 83 4.54 2.63 6.89
CA ALA A 83 4.40 3.68 5.89
C ALA A 83 2.97 4.25 5.90
N VAL A 84 1.97 3.37 5.93
CA VAL A 84 0.55 3.76 5.99
C VAL A 84 0.25 4.62 7.23
N ARG A 85 0.86 4.32 8.38
CA ARG A 85 0.67 5.11 9.61
C ARG A 85 1.21 6.54 9.52
N GLN A 86 2.11 6.81 8.58
CA GLN A 86 2.68 8.14 8.36
C GLN A 86 1.87 8.96 7.35
N LEU A 87 0.92 8.34 6.64
CA LEU A 87 0.06 9.04 5.70
C LEU A 87 -0.85 10.05 6.43
N PRO A 88 -1.06 11.24 5.88
CA PRO A 88 -2.08 12.16 6.37
C PRO A 88 -3.50 11.59 6.12
N HIS A 89 -4.37 11.70 7.13
CA HIS A 89 -5.75 11.18 7.22
C HIS A 89 -6.71 11.47 6.05
N THR A 90 -6.34 12.31 5.07
CA THR A 90 -7.32 12.94 4.17
C THR A 90 -7.49 12.25 2.82
N LYS A 91 -6.57 11.37 2.38
CA LYS A 91 -6.62 10.84 1.00
C LYS A 91 -6.96 9.36 0.85
N LEU A 92 -6.59 8.51 1.81
CA LEU A 92 -6.76 7.05 1.68
C LEU A 92 -7.74 6.50 2.73
N THR A 93 -8.68 5.68 2.27
CA THR A 93 -9.64 4.95 3.12
C THR A 93 -9.00 3.64 3.62
N GLY A 94 -9.63 3.00 4.61
CA GLY A 94 -9.21 1.68 5.08
C GLY A 94 -9.24 0.63 3.97
N ASP A 95 -10.26 0.68 3.10
CA ASP A 95 -10.41 -0.24 1.97
C ASP A 95 -9.29 -0.06 0.94
N HIS A 96 -8.90 1.19 0.62
CA HIS A 96 -7.78 1.47 -0.27
C HIS A 96 -6.47 0.88 0.27
N ILE A 97 -6.24 0.98 1.57
CA ILE A 97 -5.04 0.44 2.22
C ILE A 97 -5.01 -1.09 2.11
N VAL A 98 -6.15 -1.75 2.37
CA VAL A 98 -6.26 -3.20 2.25
C VAL A 98 -6.03 -3.65 0.82
N GLN A 99 -6.63 -2.97 -0.15
CA GLN A 99 -6.46 -3.29 -1.57
C GLN A 99 -5.00 -3.17 -2.00
N MET A 100 -4.32 -2.05 -1.72
CA MET A 100 -2.90 -1.88 -2.04
C MET A 100 -2.02 -2.92 -1.35
N ALA A 101 -2.37 -3.35 -0.13
CA ALA A 101 -1.62 -4.37 0.58
C ALA A 101 -1.76 -5.76 -0.07
N ILE A 102 -2.95 -6.11 -0.56
CA ILE A 102 -3.23 -7.37 -1.25
C ILE A 102 -2.48 -7.43 -2.59
N GLU A 103 -2.50 -6.32 -3.33
CA GLU A 103 -1.81 -6.21 -4.62
C GLU A 103 -0.28 -6.04 -4.48
N GLY A 104 0.23 -5.97 -3.25
CA GLY A 104 1.68 -5.95 -2.99
C GLY A 104 2.38 -4.64 -3.31
N VAL A 105 1.69 -3.50 -3.14
CA VAL A 105 2.25 -2.16 -3.38
C VAL A 105 3.46 -1.88 -2.49
N ASP A 106 4.47 -1.26 -3.06
CA ASP A 106 5.73 -0.95 -2.39
C ASP A 106 5.55 0.02 -1.19
N PRO A 107 6.09 -0.30 0.01
CA PRO A 107 6.12 0.64 1.14
C PRO A 107 6.78 2.00 0.86
N ASP A 108 7.75 2.05 -0.04
CA ASP A 108 8.44 3.28 -0.45
C ASP A 108 7.52 4.17 -1.29
N PHE A 109 6.65 3.59 -2.12
CA PHE A 109 5.59 4.31 -2.83
C PHE A 109 4.64 4.99 -1.83
N ILE A 110 4.19 4.26 -0.80
CA ILE A 110 3.32 4.82 0.25
C ILE A 110 4.01 5.99 0.99
N THR A 111 5.32 5.86 1.23
CA THR A 111 6.11 6.92 1.85
C THR A 111 6.23 8.13 0.94
N ALA A 112 6.45 7.95 -0.36
CA ALA A 112 6.47 9.04 -1.33
C ALA A 112 5.11 9.76 -1.41
N VAL A 113 4.00 9.01 -1.42
CA VAL A 113 2.65 9.57 -1.40
C VAL A 113 2.40 10.46 -0.18
N SER A 114 2.99 10.14 0.98
CA SER A 114 2.86 10.97 2.19
C SER A 114 3.47 12.38 2.04
N GLN A 115 4.40 12.55 1.09
CA GLN A 115 5.08 13.83 0.84
C GLN A 115 4.30 14.72 -0.14
N LEU A 116 3.30 14.18 -0.84
CA LEU A 116 2.48 14.94 -1.78
C LEU A 116 1.66 16.02 -1.07
N LYS A 117 2.08 17.27 -1.23
CA LYS A 117 1.41 18.44 -0.66
C LYS A 117 0.15 18.83 -1.43
N ASN A 118 0.10 18.56 -2.73
CA ASN A 118 -0.98 19.00 -3.60
C ASN A 118 -2.13 17.99 -3.63
N ALA A 119 -3.35 18.50 -3.48
CA ALA A 119 -4.58 17.72 -3.31
C ALA A 119 -5.13 17.12 -4.62
N THR A 120 -4.38 17.20 -5.72
CA THR A 120 -4.85 16.78 -7.04
C THR A 120 -5.20 15.29 -7.09
N LEU A 121 -4.38 14.43 -6.47
CA LEU A 121 -4.63 12.98 -6.44
C LEU A 121 -5.66 12.59 -5.38
N THR A 122 -6.70 11.88 -5.82
CA THR A 122 -7.70 11.22 -4.97
C THR A 122 -7.14 9.87 -4.45
N GLY A 123 -7.84 9.27 -3.48
CA GLY A 123 -7.49 7.94 -2.98
C GLY A 123 -7.49 6.87 -4.06
N ASP A 124 -8.47 6.88 -4.96
CA ASP A 124 -8.57 5.93 -6.08
C ASP A 124 -7.37 6.04 -7.02
N HIS A 125 -6.97 7.26 -7.39
CA HIS A 125 -5.79 7.48 -8.23
C HIS A 125 -4.51 6.95 -7.59
N ILE A 126 -4.35 7.15 -6.27
CA ILE A 126 -3.18 6.63 -5.53
C ILE A 126 -3.17 5.10 -5.54
N VAL A 127 -4.32 4.47 -5.37
CA VAL A 127 -4.45 3.00 -5.45
C VAL A 127 -4.06 2.52 -6.84
N THR A 128 -4.58 3.14 -7.90
CA THR A 128 -4.22 2.81 -9.28
C THR A 128 -2.72 2.94 -9.52
N LEU A 129 -2.11 4.08 -9.17
CA LEU A 129 -0.67 4.30 -9.31
C LEU A 129 0.17 3.23 -8.59
N GLY A 130 -0.24 2.86 -7.37
CA GLY A 130 0.46 1.84 -6.59
C GLY A 130 0.37 0.46 -7.23
N ILE A 131 -0.82 0.05 -7.70
CA ILE A 131 -1.05 -1.26 -8.32
C ILE A 131 -0.30 -1.39 -9.65
N GLU A 132 -0.27 -0.31 -10.44
CA GLU A 132 0.49 -0.26 -11.69
C GLU A 132 2.01 -0.25 -11.47
N GLY A 133 2.48 -0.19 -10.21
CA GLY A 133 3.90 -0.27 -9.89
C GLY A 133 4.66 1.02 -10.21
N THR A 134 4.01 2.18 -10.05
CA THR A 134 4.63 3.49 -10.29
C THR A 134 5.89 3.67 -9.44
N ASP A 135 6.94 4.18 -10.05
CA ASP A 135 8.20 4.47 -9.38
C ASP A 135 8.00 5.46 -8.20
N PRO A 136 8.44 5.15 -6.97
CA PRO A 136 8.40 6.08 -5.85
C PRO A 136 9.11 7.43 -6.12
N ASP A 137 10.17 7.45 -6.94
CA ASP A 137 10.89 8.68 -7.31
C ASP A 137 10.06 9.58 -8.24
N PHE A 138 9.18 9.00 -9.05
CA PHE A 138 8.18 9.75 -9.82
C PHE A 138 7.24 10.51 -8.88
N ILE A 139 6.72 9.84 -7.84
CA ILE A 139 5.84 10.47 -6.84
C ILE A 139 6.57 11.55 -6.03
N ARG A 140 7.84 11.32 -5.66
CA ARG A 140 8.67 12.34 -4.97
C ARG A 140 8.87 13.57 -5.84
N THR A 141 9.18 13.35 -7.11
CA THR A 141 9.32 14.44 -8.08
C THR A 141 8.03 15.24 -8.17
N LEU A 142 6.87 14.60 -8.31
CA LEU A 142 5.57 15.28 -8.28
C LEU A 142 5.32 16.10 -7.01
N ALA A 143 5.88 15.71 -5.86
CA ALA A 143 5.77 16.47 -4.61
C ALA A 143 6.65 17.74 -4.59
N GLU A 144 7.67 17.81 -5.43
CA GLU A 144 8.59 18.95 -5.59
C GLU A 144 8.11 19.96 -6.65
N LEU A 145 7.31 19.50 -7.61
CA LEU A 145 6.79 20.34 -8.70
C LEU A 145 5.72 21.31 -8.19
N GLU A 146 5.88 22.59 -8.53
CA GLU A 146 4.95 23.65 -8.12
C GLU A 146 4.27 24.36 -9.30
N ASN A 147 4.86 24.34 -10.50
CA ASN A 147 4.43 25.18 -11.61
C ASN A 147 3.81 24.42 -12.79
N LEU A 148 3.81 23.08 -12.77
CA LEU A 148 3.23 22.29 -13.85
C LEU A 148 1.69 22.19 -13.74
N PRO A 149 0.95 22.49 -14.83
CA PRO A 149 -0.50 22.36 -14.87
C PRO A 149 -0.94 20.91 -15.10
N LEU A 150 -0.59 20.01 -14.17
CA LEU A 150 -0.97 18.60 -14.20
C LEU A 150 -2.18 18.33 -13.29
N ASP A 151 -3.20 17.69 -13.83
CA ASP A 151 -4.29 17.10 -13.03
C ASP A 151 -4.00 15.63 -12.69
N ALA A 152 -4.94 14.96 -12.03
CA ALA A 152 -4.77 13.59 -11.60
C ALA A 152 -4.69 12.60 -12.76
N ASP A 153 -5.48 12.83 -13.81
CA ASP A 153 -5.52 11.96 -14.98
C ASP A 153 -4.21 12.05 -15.77
N HIS A 154 -3.67 13.27 -15.95
CA HIS A 154 -2.35 13.44 -16.56
C HIS A 154 -1.24 12.73 -15.76
N ILE A 155 -1.28 12.83 -14.42
CA ILE A 155 -0.30 12.15 -13.55
C ILE A 155 -0.38 10.63 -13.71
N VAL A 156 -1.58 10.06 -13.70
CA VAL A 156 -1.79 8.62 -13.88
C VAL A 156 -1.28 8.20 -15.25
N GLN A 157 -1.58 8.95 -16.29
CA GLN A 157 -1.12 8.63 -17.64
C GLN A 157 0.41 8.67 -17.77
N LEU A 158 1.06 9.70 -17.23
CA LEU A 158 2.52 9.81 -17.22
C LEU A 158 3.20 8.64 -16.48
N ALA A 159 2.61 8.22 -15.36
CA ALA A 159 3.12 7.11 -14.56
C ALA A 159 2.99 5.76 -15.28
N VAL A 160 1.82 5.49 -15.87
CA VAL A 160 1.53 4.25 -16.62
C VAL A 160 2.43 4.13 -17.85
N GLU A 161 2.68 5.24 -18.53
CA GLU A 161 3.56 5.29 -19.71
C GLU A 161 5.06 5.33 -19.32
N GLY A 162 5.39 5.37 -18.03
CA GLY A 162 6.75 5.28 -17.53
C GLY A 162 7.61 6.51 -17.85
N VAL A 163 7.03 7.71 -17.84
CA VAL A 163 7.76 8.95 -18.13
C VAL A 163 8.79 9.23 -17.05
N ASP A 164 9.99 9.62 -17.49
CA ASP A 164 11.12 9.89 -16.61
C ASP A 164 10.83 11.09 -15.66
N PRO A 165 11.01 10.94 -14.33
CA PRO A 165 10.89 12.06 -13.40
C PRO A 165 11.86 13.23 -13.70
N ASP A 166 13.05 12.95 -14.24
CA ASP A 166 14.03 13.98 -14.59
C ASP A 166 13.51 14.88 -15.72
N PHE A 167 12.72 14.33 -16.66
CA PHE A 167 12.02 15.10 -17.68
C PHE A 167 11.05 16.12 -17.06
N LEU A 168 10.26 15.70 -16.07
CA LEU A 168 9.31 16.62 -15.41
C LEU A 168 10.02 17.77 -14.70
N ARG A 169 11.16 17.52 -14.05
CA ARG A 169 11.98 18.58 -13.42
C ARG A 169 12.56 19.54 -14.46
N ALA A 170 13.02 19.02 -15.60
CA ALA A 170 13.54 19.85 -16.67
C ALA A 170 12.46 20.77 -17.25
N VAL A 171 11.24 20.25 -17.49
CA VAL A 171 10.11 21.03 -18.00
C VAL A 171 9.66 22.11 -17.02
N ASP A 172 9.52 21.79 -15.73
CA ASP A 172 9.17 22.77 -14.69
C ASP A 172 10.21 23.90 -14.61
N GLY A 173 11.50 23.56 -14.73
CA GLY A 173 12.60 24.50 -14.73
C GLY A 173 12.65 25.46 -15.94
N LEU A 174 11.96 25.16 -17.05
CA LEU A 174 11.89 26.05 -18.22
C LEU A 174 10.87 27.19 -18.07
N HIS A 175 9.86 27.04 -17.20
CA HIS A 175 8.79 28.02 -17.01
C HIS A 175 8.14 28.46 -18.34
N LEU A 176 7.92 27.52 -19.27
CA LEU A 176 7.39 27.83 -20.60
C LEU A 176 5.97 28.44 -20.51
N PRO A 177 5.74 29.65 -21.04
CA PRO A 177 4.42 30.24 -21.04
C PRO A 177 3.48 29.45 -21.97
N GLY A 178 2.26 29.17 -21.50
CA GLY A 178 1.22 28.49 -22.30
C GLY A 178 1.34 26.96 -22.39
N LEU A 179 2.25 26.34 -21.64
CA LEU A 179 2.30 24.90 -21.52
C LEU A 179 1.04 24.37 -20.80
N THR A 180 0.44 23.29 -21.31
CA THR A 180 -0.73 22.62 -20.72
C THR A 180 -0.36 21.23 -20.25
N GLY A 181 -1.19 20.62 -19.39
CA GLY A 181 -1.01 19.23 -18.95
C GLY A 181 -0.93 18.27 -20.15
N ASP A 182 -1.82 18.42 -21.12
CA ASP A 182 -1.82 17.61 -22.36
C ASP A 182 -0.49 17.71 -23.12
N HIS A 183 0.10 18.91 -23.23
CA HIS A 183 1.41 19.08 -23.87
C HIS A 183 2.51 18.33 -23.12
N ILE A 184 2.49 18.35 -21.78
CA ILE A 184 3.48 17.65 -20.95
C ILE A 184 3.35 16.14 -21.14
N VAL A 185 2.11 15.63 -21.13
CA VAL A 185 1.82 14.22 -21.39
C VAL A 185 2.32 13.82 -22.76
N GLN A 186 1.96 14.57 -23.80
CA GLN A 186 2.38 14.28 -25.16
C GLN A 186 3.91 14.24 -25.28
N LEU A 187 4.61 15.25 -24.77
CA LEU A 187 6.07 15.32 -24.81
C LEU A 187 6.73 14.17 -24.03
N GLY A 188 6.19 13.82 -22.87
CA GLY A 188 6.71 12.72 -22.04
C GLY A 188 6.52 11.35 -22.70
N VAL A 189 5.32 11.09 -23.23
CA VAL A 189 4.96 9.83 -23.90
C VAL A 189 5.72 9.67 -25.22
N GLU A 190 5.94 10.75 -25.96
CA GLU A 190 6.78 10.74 -27.16
C GLU A 190 8.28 10.55 -26.85
N GLY A 191 8.66 10.57 -25.56
CA GLY A 191 10.04 10.32 -25.12
C GLY A 191 10.97 11.48 -25.43
N VAL A 192 10.48 12.72 -25.34
CA VAL A 192 11.31 13.90 -25.58
C VAL A 192 12.46 13.94 -24.58
N ASP A 193 13.68 13.90 -25.12
CA ASP A 193 14.91 13.78 -24.36
C ASP A 193 15.22 15.04 -23.53
N ILE A 194 15.71 14.84 -22.30
CA ILE A 194 16.07 15.95 -21.39
C ILE A 194 17.13 16.86 -22.01
N ASN A 195 18.10 16.32 -22.76
CA ASN A 195 19.12 17.14 -23.42
C ASN A 195 18.49 18.05 -24.50
N PHE A 196 17.37 17.65 -25.10
CA PHE A 196 16.64 18.51 -26.03
C PHE A 196 16.00 19.70 -25.30
N ILE A 197 15.40 19.46 -24.15
CA ILE A 197 14.81 20.49 -23.27
C ILE A 197 15.88 21.43 -22.72
N GLU A 198 17.01 20.90 -22.25
CA GLU A 198 18.14 21.71 -21.78
C GLU A 198 18.74 22.55 -22.90
N LYS A 199 18.85 22.01 -24.11
CA LYS A 199 19.29 22.79 -25.28
C LYS A 199 18.34 23.95 -25.56
N MET A 200 17.02 23.76 -25.43
CA MET A 200 16.04 24.85 -25.55
C MET A 200 16.16 25.91 -24.44
N LYS A 201 16.68 25.56 -23.26
CA LYS A 201 17.01 26.53 -22.20
C LYS A 201 18.21 27.41 -22.56
N THR A 202 19.21 26.81 -23.22
CA THR A 202 20.49 27.47 -23.55
C THR A 202 20.46 28.25 -24.86
N ALA A 203 19.64 27.81 -25.82
CA ALA A 203 19.27 28.64 -26.94
C ALA A 203 18.29 29.69 -26.40
N ASP A 204 18.56 30.98 -26.61
CA ASP A 204 17.71 32.11 -26.22
C ASP A 204 16.37 32.15 -26.99
N PHE A 205 15.84 30.98 -27.38
CA PHE A 205 14.67 30.77 -28.23
C PHE A 205 13.37 31.20 -27.56
N ILE A 206 13.37 31.31 -26.22
CA ILE A 206 12.20 31.70 -25.43
C ILE A 206 12.00 33.23 -25.45
N HIS A 207 13.05 34.03 -25.66
CA HIS A 207 12.94 35.50 -25.69
C HIS A 207 12.34 36.05 -27.01
N GLU A 208 12.07 35.19 -28.00
CA GLU A 208 11.51 35.59 -29.30
C GLU A 208 10.01 35.23 -29.44
N LEU A 209 9.41 34.57 -28.45
CA LEU A 209 7.97 34.24 -28.43
C LEU A 209 7.13 35.19 -27.58
N ASP A 210 7.74 35.93 -26.65
CA ASP A 210 7.12 37.07 -25.97
C ASP A 210 7.13 38.28 -26.92
N GLY A 211 6.18 38.29 -27.85
CA GLY A 211 6.02 39.32 -28.86
C GLY A 211 5.75 40.71 -28.27
N ASP A 212 6.82 41.43 -27.94
CA ASP A 212 6.83 42.89 -27.77
C ASP A 212 7.92 43.53 -28.64
N THR A 213 7.57 43.77 -29.91
CA THR A 213 8.15 44.82 -30.77
C THR A 213 7.06 45.46 -31.60
#